data_AF-A0AAT9RRG8-F1
#
_entry.id   AF-A0AAT9RRG8-F1
#
_cell.length_a   1.000
_cell.length_b   1.000
_cell.length_c   1.000
_cell.angle_alpha   90.00
_cell.angle_beta   90.00
_cell.angle_gamma   90.00
#
_symmetry.space_group_name_H-M   'P 1'
#
loop_
_entity.id
_entity.type
_entity.pdbx_description
1 polymer ?
#
loop_
_entity_poly.entity_id
_entity_poly.type
_entity_poly.pdbx_seq_one_letter_code
_entity_poly.pdbx_strand_id
1 'polypeptide(L)'
;MSAGLLGCMTTPSQGNRVPDGALYACDNGRFGKGWPGPERWWAWLTSTVDRYGADRCLWAVAPDVPMDAEATLSDSRPWLAPIRALGVPVAYAAQDGSQAPGLIPWDEIDLLFLAGSTEWKTGPYAAQLADEAQRRGKTVHMGRVNSRRRLRLAHHMGCTTADGTYLAFAPDVNLPRLLAWTRELTTAPTLPI
;
A
#
# COMPACT_ATOMS: atom_id res chain seq x y z
N MET A 1 5.00 11.05 -11.68
CA MET A 1 3.54 11.04 -11.45
C MET A 1 2.80 11.62 -12.64
N SER A 2 2.98 12.89 -12.99
CA SER A 2 2.28 13.50 -14.15
C SER A 2 2.55 12.83 -15.51
N ALA A 3 3.71 12.18 -15.66
CA ALA A 3 4.05 11.40 -16.84
C ALA A 3 3.43 9.97 -16.87
N GLY A 4 2.56 9.61 -15.92
CA GLY A 4 1.92 8.29 -15.84
C GLY A 4 2.81 7.14 -15.36
N LEU A 5 4.11 7.37 -15.15
CA LEU A 5 5.07 6.32 -14.79
C LEU A 5 5.02 5.87 -13.31
N LEU A 6 4.39 6.65 -12.43
CA LEU A 6 4.32 6.40 -10.99
C LEU A 6 2.98 6.91 -10.46
N GLY A 7 2.34 6.16 -9.57
CA GLY A 7 1.20 6.61 -8.79
C GLY A 7 1.58 7.58 -7.66
N CYS A 8 0.59 8.26 -7.10
CA CYS A 8 0.75 9.19 -5.98
C CYS A 8 0.25 8.56 -4.68
N MET A 9 1.12 8.46 -3.67
CA MET A 9 0.66 8.18 -2.30
C MET A 9 0.20 9.47 -1.65
N THR A 10 -0.95 9.43 -0.98
CA THR A 10 -1.52 10.55 -0.24
C THR A 10 -1.85 10.16 1.19
N THR A 11 -1.69 11.10 2.12
CA THR A 11 -2.03 10.91 3.53
C THR A 11 -2.76 12.14 4.09
N PRO A 12 -3.48 12.02 5.23
CA PRO A 12 -4.21 13.15 5.81
C PRO A 12 -3.34 14.38 6.12
N SER A 13 -2.10 14.16 6.56
CA SER A 13 -1.16 15.23 6.91
C SER A 13 -0.31 15.71 5.73
N GLN A 14 -0.50 15.15 4.53
CA GLN A 14 0.29 15.52 3.35
C GLN A 14 -0.24 16.81 2.72
N GLY A 15 0.62 17.82 2.61
CA GLY A 15 0.26 19.10 1.99
C GLY A 15 0.27 19.09 0.46
N ASN A 16 0.87 18.08 -0.16
CA ASN A 16 0.98 17.98 -1.62
C ASN A 16 -0.31 17.45 -2.25
N ARG A 17 -0.72 18.06 -3.37
CA ARG A 17 -1.88 17.60 -4.17
C ARG A 17 -1.49 16.43 -5.08
N VAL A 18 -2.48 15.58 -5.38
CA VAL A 18 -2.34 14.57 -6.44
C VAL A 18 -2.19 15.30 -7.78
N PRO A 19 -1.14 15.04 -8.58
CA PRO A 19 -1.02 15.64 -9.90
C PRO A 19 -2.18 15.26 -10.81
N ASP A 20 -2.58 16.18 -11.70
CA ASP A 20 -3.67 15.95 -12.64
C ASP A 20 -3.42 14.69 -13.49
N GLY A 21 -4.45 13.86 -13.64
CA GLY A 21 -4.39 12.58 -14.37
C GLY A 21 -3.64 11.44 -13.68
N ALA A 22 -2.93 11.68 -12.56
CA ALA A 22 -2.22 10.60 -11.87
C ALA A 22 -3.18 9.62 -11.17
N LEU A 23 -2.84 8.33 -11.18
CA LEU A 23 -3.42 7.36 -10.26
C LEU A 23 -2.93 7.64 -8.85
N TYR A 24 -3.75 7.36 -7.84
CA TYR A 24 -3.41 7.65 -6.45
C TYR A 24 -3.85 6.54 -5.50
N ALA A 25 -3.21 6.48 -4.34
CA ALA A 25 -3.60 5.62 -3.23
C ALA A 25 -3.69 6.46 -1.94
N CYS A 26 -4.50 5.99 -0.99
CA CYS A 26 -4.74 6.67 0.28
C CYS A 26 -4.17 5.85 1.43
N ASP A 27 -3.08 6.33 2.02
CA ASP A 27 -2.52 5.83 3.27
C ASP A 27 -3.12 6.62 4.45
N ASN A 28 -3.36 5.96 5.58
CA ASN A 28 -4.02 6.54 6.73
C ASN A 28 -3.09 7.37 7.64
N GLY A 29 -1.77 7.21 7.53
CA GLY A 29 -0.74 7.93 8.29
C GLY A 29 -0.36 7.35 9.65
N ARG A 30 -0.82 6.14 10.02
CA ARG A 30 -0.60 5.48 11.33
C ARG A 30 0.84 5.16 11.66
N PHE A 31 1.65 4.77 10.67
CA PHE A 31 3.07 4.45 10.92
C PHE A 31 3.89 5.70 11.29
N GLY A 32 3.49 6.87 10.76
CA GLY A 32 4.13 8.15 11.04
C GLY A 32 3.40 8.95 12.12
N LYS A 33 3.59 10.28 12.11
CA LYS A 33 2.85 11.23 12.95
C LYS A 33 1.63 11.82 12.23
N GLY A 34 1.14 11.14 11.19
CA GLY A 34 0.16 11.67 10.25
C GLY A 34 -1.29 11.28 10.56
N TRP A 35 -1.52 10.32 11.45
CA TRP A 35 -2.85 9.86 11.82
C TRP A 35 -3.62 10.96 12.59
N PRO A 36 -4.75 11.46 12.05
CA PRO A 36 -5.47 12.58 12.64
C PRO A 36 -6.61 12.14 13.57
N GLY A 37 -6.79 10.83 13.80
CA GLY A 37 -7.99 10.24 14.39
C GLY A 37 -9.01 9.80 13.34
N PRO A 38 -9.89 8.86 13.68
CA PRO A 38 -10.76 8.17 12.72
C PRO A 38 -11.72 9.12 11.98
N GLU A 39 -12.35 10.07 12.68
CA GLU A 39 -13.34 10.97 12.08
C GLU A 39 -12.69 11.91 11.05
N ARG A 40 -11.52 12.45 11.41
CA ARG A 40 -10.76 13.35 10.52
C ARG A 40 -10.16 12.60 9.35
N TRP A 41 -9.69 11.37 9.57
CA TRP A 41 -9.22 10.51 8.50
C TRP A 41 -10.35 10.17 7.53
N TRP A 42 -11.54 9.85 8.02
CA TRP A 42 -12.70 9.55 7.17
C TRP A 42 -13.14 10.77 6.34
N ALA A 43 -13.23 11.94 6.96
CA ALA A 43 -13.52 13.19 6.27
C ALA A 43 -12.47 13.53 5.20
N TRP A 44 -11.19 13.25 5.48
CA TRP A 44 -10.12 13.39 4.50
C TRP A 44 -10.24 12.39 3.36
N LEU A 45 -10.49 11.10 3.64
CA LEU A 45 -10.59 10.07 2.62
C LEU A 45 -11.74 10.35 1.66
N THR A 46 -12.93 10.62 2.20
CA THR A 46 -14.13 10.95 1.42
C THR A 46 -13.91 12.16 0.52
N SER A 47 -13.37 13.26 1.06
CA SER A 47 -13.08 14.46 0.27
C SER A 47 -11.95 14.26 -0.75
N THR A 48 -11.00 13.37 -0.48
CA THR A 48 -9.92 13.02 -1.42
C THR A 48 -10.48 12.21 -2.59
N VAL A 49 -11.33 11.22 -2.31
CA VAL A 49 -11.99 10.41 -3.34
C VAL A 49 -12.92 11.25 -4.20
N ASP A 50 -13.74 12.13 -3.60
CA ASP A 50 -14.61 13.05 -4.33
C ASP A 50 -13.82 14.00 -5.23
N ARG A 51 -12.73 14.57 -4.72
CA ARG A 51 -11.88 15.52 -5.46
C ARG A 51 -11.17 14.89 -6.65
N TYR A 52 -10.65 13.68 -6.49
CA TYR A 52 -9.76 13.08 -7.49
C TYR A 52 -10.42 11.95 -8.30
N GLY A 53 -11.61 11.50 -7.91
CA GLY A 53 -12.36 10.43 -8.58
C GLY A 53 -11.99 9.05 -8.06
N ALA A 54 -12.99 8.21 -7.81
CA ALA A 54 -12.83 6.83 -7.36
C ALA A 54 -12.17 5.94 -8.44
N ASP A 55 -12.40 6.24 -9.71
CA ASP A 55 -11.84 5.53 -10.88
C ASP A 55 -10.31 5.59 -10.97
N ARG A 56 -9.69 6.62 -10.38
CA ARG A 56 -8.24 6.76 -10.30
C ARG A 56 -7.64 6.30 -8.97
N CYS A 57 -8.48 5.94 -8.00
CA CYS A 57 -8.04 5.45 -6.71
C CYS A 57 -7.63 3.97 -6.84
N LEU A 58 -6.35 3.69 -6.69
CA LEU A 58 -5.83 2.33 -6.68
C LEU A 58 -6.37 1.53 -5.50
N TRP A 59 -6.46 2.19 -4.33
CA TRP A 59 -6.97 1.62 -3.07
C TRP A 59 -6.89 2.67 -1.95
N ALA A 60 -7.63 2.41 -0.87
CA ALA A 60 -7.51 3.11 0.40
C ALA A 60 -7.28 2.11 1.55
N VAL A 61 -6.28 2.36 2.38
CA VAL A 61 -5.98 1.50 3.53
C VAL A 61 -6.87 1.85 4.72
N ALA A 62 -7.52 0.83 5.28
CA ALA A 62 -8.29 0.96 6.50
C ALA A 62 -7.38 1.33 7.71
N PRO A 63 -7.94 1.89 8.80
CA PRO A 63 -7.17 2.22 10.00
C PRO A 63 -6.51 0.98 10.61
N ASP A 64 -5.25 1.09 11.02
CA ASP A 64 -4.46 -0.01 11.54
C ASP A 64 -3.69 0.37 12.81
N VAL A 65 -3.08 -0.64 13.45
CA VAL A 65 -2.20 -0.48 14.60
C VAL A 65 -0.85 -1.09 14.27
N PRO A 66 0.18 -0.26 13.99
CA PRO A 66 1.49 -0.76 13.59
C PRO A 66 2.04 -1.84 14.52
N MET A 67 2.45 -2.97 13.94
CA MET A 67 3.01 -4.15 14.63
C MET A 67 2.02 -4.90 15.54
N ASP A 68 0.72 -4.69 15.40
CA ASP A 68 -0.31 -5.39 16.17
C ASP A 68 -1.46 -5.85 15.24
N ALA A 69 -1.49 -7.14 14.90
CA ALA A 69 -2.50 -7.70 14.01
C ALA A 69 -3.91 -7.77 14.62
N GLU A 70 -4.03 -8.04 15.93
CA GLU A 70 -5.34 -8.14 16.58
C GLU A 70 -5.99 -6.75 16.70
N ALA A 71 -5.21 -5.77 17.16
CA ALA A 71 -5.68 -4.40 17.24
C ALA A 71 -5.95 -3.82 15.85
N THR A 72 -5.16 -4.21 14.83
CA THR A 72 -5.44 -3.82 13.44
C THR A 72 -6.77 -4.40 12.94
N LEU A 73 -7.07 -5.67 13.21
CA LEU A 73 -8.37 -6.24 12.83
C LEU A 73 -9.52 -5.47 13.49
N SER A 74 -9.41 -5.18 14.79
CA SER A 74 -10.41 -4.44 15.54
C SER A 74 -10.60 -3.01 15.00
N ASP A 75 -9.52 -2.29 14.73
CA ASP A 75 -9.56 -0.90 14.25
C ASP A 75 -10.00 -0.80 12.78
N SER A 76 -9.60 -1.75 11.93
CA SER A 76 -9.91 -1.74 10.49
C SER A 76 -11.35 -2.13 10.19
N ARG A 77 -11.88 -3.15 10.87
CA ARG A 77 -13.12 -3.82 10.47
C ARG A 77 -14.33 -2.88 10.30
N PRO A 78 -14.56 -1.89 11.18
CA PRO A 78 -15.67 -0.95 11.02
C PRO A 78 -15.62 -0.13 9.72
N TRP A 79 -14.46 -0.03 9.07
CA TRP A 79 -14.22 0.83 7.91
C TRP A 79 -14.17 0.09 6.57
N LEU A 80 -14.08 -1.25 6.57
CA LEU A 80 -13.95 -2.02 5.32
C LEU A 80 -15.17 -1.82 4.40
N ALA A 81 -16.38 -2.00 4.94
CA ALA A 81 -17.61 -1.77 4.18
C ALA A 81 -17.80 -0.29 3.78
N PRO A 82 -17.60 0.71 4.67
CA PRO A 82 -17.60 2.11 4.28
C PRO A 82 -16.64 2.47 3.15
N ILE A 83 -15.38 2.02 3.19
CA ILE A 83 -14.41 2.28 2.10
C ILE A 83 -14.93 1.71 0.79
N ARG A 84 -15.41 0.45 0.79
CA ARG A 84 -15.97 -0.19 -0.40
C ARG A 84 -17.16 0.59 -0.97
N ALA A 85 -17.99 1.17 -0.11
CA ALA A 85 -19.14 2.00 -0.51
C ALA A 85 -18.74 3.32 -1.18
N LEU A 86 -17.49 3.78 -1.04
CA LEU A 86 -16.94 4.90 -1.82
C LEU A 86 -16.57 4.51 -3.26
N GLY A 87 -16.70 3.23 -3.62
CA GLY A 87 -16.36 2.72 -4.95
C GLY A 87 -14.85 2.54 -5.17
N VAL A 88 -14.05 2.49 -4.10
CA VAL A 88 -12.59 2.28 -4.17
C VAL A 88 -12.18 0.94 -3.56
N PRO A 89 -11.09 0.30 -4.02
CA PRO A 89 -10.61 -0.96 -3.45
C PRO A 89 -10.18 -0.81 -1.99
N VAL A 90 -10.55 -1.78 -1.16
CA VAL A 90 -10.26 -1.81 0.28
C VAL A 90 -8.91 -2.48 0.52
N ALA A 91 -7.95 -1.74 1.09
CA ALA A 91 -6.68 -2.28 1.54
C ALA A 91 -6.70 -2.54 3.06
N TYR A 92 -6.21 -3.71 3.47
CA TYR A 92 -6.01 -4.08 4.86
C TYR A 92 -4.51 -4.19 5.18
N ALA A 93 -4.07 -3.48 6.22
CA ALA A 93 -2.68 -3.46 6.65
C ALA A 93 -2.35 -4.70 7.47
N ALA A 94 -1.73 -5.69 6.85
CA ALA A 94 -1.19 -6.84 7.57
C ALA A 94 0.02 -6.39 8.42
N GLN A 95 -0.10 -6.62 9.73
CA GLN A 95 0.88 -6.31 10.76
C GLN A 95 1.49 -7.57 11.37
N ASP A 96 2.48 -7.40 12.25
CA ASP A 96 3.07 -8.50 13.01
C ASP A 96 1.99 -9.31 13.72
N GLY A 97 2.00 -10.63 13.50
CA GLY A 97 0.98 -11.56 14.01
C GLY A 97 -0.09 -11.97 12.99
N SER A 98 -0.24 -11.27 11.86
CA SER A 98 -1.35 -11.50 10.91
C SER A 98 -1.41 -12.89 10.28
N GLN A 99 -0.35 -13.69 10.40
CA GLN A 99 -0.35 -15.08 9.98
C GLN A 99 -1.28 -15.98 10.81
N ALA A 100 -1.70 -15.53 12.00
CA ALA A 100 -2.60 -16.31 12.83
C ALA A 100 -3.99 -16.41 12.17
N PRO A 101 -4.66 -17.57 12.25
CA PRO A 101 -5.98 -17.78 11.65
C PRO A 101 -7.00 -16.72 12.09
N GLY A 102 -7.76 -16.19 11.14
CA GLY A 102 -8.84 -15.22 11.40
C GLY A 102 -8.39 -13.76 11.53
N LEU A 103 -7.09 -13.46 11.51
CA LEU A 103 -6.59 -12.08 11.62
C LEU A 103 -6.57 -11.28 10.31
N ILE A 104 -6.95 -11.92 9.20
CA ILE A 104 -7.14 -11.23 7.92
C ILE A 104 -8.59 -11.48 7.46
N PRO A 105 -9.40 -10.42 7.29
CA PRO A 105 -10.77 -10.54 6.83
C PRO A 105 -10.82 -10.67 5.31
N TRP A 106 -10.36 -11.81 4.78
CA TRP A 106 -10.13 -12.05 3.35
C TRP A 106 -11.33 -11.72 2.45
N ASP A 107 -12.54 -11.97 2.91
CA ASP A 107 -13.76 -11.76 2.13
C ASP A 107 -14.20 -10.29 2.09
N GLU A 108 -13.64 -9.45 2.96
CA GLU A 108 -14.01 -8.04 3.12
C GLU A 108 -13.03 -7.08 2.40
N ILE A 109 -11.88 -7.59 1.93
CA ILE A 109 -10.77 -6.79 1.39
C ILE A 109 -10.49 -7.08 -0.09
N ASP A 110 -9.86 -6.14 -0.78
CA ASP A 110 -9.44 -6.29 -2.19
C ASP A 110 -7.89 -6.31 -2.31
N LEU A 111 -7.20 -5.74 -1.32
CA LEU A 111 -5.76 -5.62 -1.28
C LEU A 111 -5.20 -5.99 0.10
N LEU A 112 -4.12 -6.76 0.10
CA LEU A 112 -3.29 -7.02 1.28
C LEU A 112 -2.09 -6.06 1.30
N PHE A 113 -2.02 -5.16 2.27
CA PHE A 113 -0.91 -4.25 2.48
C PHE A 113 0.06 -4.87 3.49
N LEU A 114 1.28 -5.21 3.08
CA LEU A 114 2.35 -5.70 3.95
C LEU A 114 3.00 -4.54 4.74
N ALA A 115 2.40 -4.21 5.89
CA ALA A 115 2.67 -2.99 6.65
C ALA A 115 3.70 -3.17 7.77
N GLY A 116 3.66 -4.31 8.48
CA GLY A 116 4.39 -4.70 9.70
C GLY A 116 5.85 -4.28 9.85
N SER A 117 6.48 -4.75 10.91
CA SER A 117 7.90 -4.51 11.18
C SER A 117 8.76 -4.91 9.97
N THR A 118 9.96 -4.34 9.90
CA THR A 118 10.89 -4.69 8.81
C THR A 118 11.19 -6.18 8.82
N GLU A 119 11.44 -6.76 9.99
CA GLU A 119 11.72 -8.18 10.16
C GLU A 119 10.55 -9.03 9.66
N TRP A 120 9.34 -8.75 10.15
CA TRP A 120 8.14 -9.49 9.78
C TRP A 120 7.82 -9.38 8.28
N LYS A 121 7.80 -8.17 7.70
CA LYS A 121 7.37 -7.99 6.30
C LYS A 121 8.36 -8.54 5.27
N THR A 122 9.61 -8.79 5.68
CA THR A 122 10.62 -9.44 4.83
C THR A 122 10.83 -10.91 5.17
N GLY A 123 10.12 -11.40 6.18
CA GLY A 123 10.19 -12.76 6.65
C GLY A 123 9.21 -13.70 5.95
N PRO A 124 9.23 -14.99 6.33
CA PRO A 124 8.43 -16.03 5.70
C PRO A 124 6.92 -15.82 5.86
N TYR A 125 6.47 -15.27 7.00
CA TYR A 125 5.04 -15.06 7.25
C TYR A 125 4.40 -14.08 6.26
N ALA A 126 5.04 -12.94 6.01
CA ALA A 126 4.54 -11.99 5.02
C ALA A 126 4.56 -12.58 3.59
N ALA A 127 5.54 -13.43 3.28
CA ALA A 127 5.61 -14.11 1.98
C ALA A 127 4.48 -15.13 1.79
N GLN A 128 4.18 -15.92 2.82
CA GLN A 128 3.05 -16.86 2.82
C GLN A 128 1.70 -16.14 2.68
N LEU A 129 1.53 -15.01 3.38
CA LEU A 129 0.33 -14.19 3.27
C LEU A 129 0.19 -13.54 1.89
N ALA A 130 1.29 -13.12 1.27
CA ALA A 130 1.29 -12.60 -0.10
C ALA A 130 0.90 -13.68 -1.12
N ASP A 131 1.37 -14.93 -0.94
CA ASP A 131 0.95 -16.07 -1.76
C ASP A 131 -0.55 -16.38 -1.58
N GLU A 132 -1.03 -16.45 -0.34
CA GLU A 132 -2.45 -16.66 -0.04
C GLU A 132 -3.33 -15.55 -0.65
N ALA A 133 -2.91 -14.29 -0.55
CA ALA A 133 -3.60 -13.16 -1.15
C ALA A 133 -3.73 -13.34 -2.67
N GLN A 134 -2.64 -13.70 -3.36
CA GLN A 134 -2.66 -13.95 -4.80
C GLN A 134 -3.56 -15.13 -5.17
N ARG A 135 -3.52 -16.24 -4.42
CA ARG A 135 -4.42 -17.39 -4.64
C ARG A 135 -5.90 -17.05 -4.46
N ARG A 136 -6.20 -16.04 -3.62
CA ARG A 136 -7.55 -15.49 -3.42
C ARG A 136 -7.93 -14.39 -4.42
N GLY A 137 -7.07 -14.09 -5.40
CA GLY A 137 -7.29 -13.01 -6.36
C GLY A 137 -7.20 -11.61 -5.76
N LYS A 138 -6.55 -11.46 -4.59
CA LYS A 138 -6.30 -10.17 -3.94
C LYS A 138 -5.01 -9.58 -4.48
N THR A 139 -4.97 -8.26 -4.55
CA THR A 139 -3.72 -7.54 -4.87
C THR A 139 -2.82 -7.45 -3.64
N VAL A 140 -1.52 -7.28 -3.85
CA VAL A 140 -0.55 -7.18 -2.75
C VAL A 140 0.25 -5.89 -2.88
N HIS A 141 0.34 -5.14 -1.79
CA HIS A 141 1.14 -3.93 -1.68
C HIS A 141 2.21 -4.09 -0.60
N MET A 142 3.41 -3.55 -0.81
CA MET A 142 4.42 -3.45 0.25
C MET A 142 4.77 -2.00 0.55
N GLY A 143 4.62 -1.60 1.81
CA GLY A 143 5.05 -0.27 2.25
C GLY A 143 6.48 -0.20 2.75
N ARG A 144 7.03 1.02 2.76
CA ARG A 144 8.41 1.35 3.19
C ARG A 144 9.50 0.75 2.29
N VAL A 145 9.27 0.73 0.98
CA VAL A 145 10.18 0.23 -0.05
C VAL A 145 11.16 1.32 -0.49
N ASN A 146 12.15 1.58 0.36
CA ASN A 146 13.11 2.68 0.19
C ASN A 146 14.46 2.28 -0.43
N SER A 147 14.57 1.09 -1.02
CA SER A 147 15.81 0.63 -1.66
C SER A 147 15.55 -0.34 -2.81
N ARG A 148 16.49 -0.42 -3.76
CA ARG A 148 16.48 -1.41 -4.86
C ARG A 148 16.30 -2.84 -4.34
N ARG A 149 17.00 -3.20 -3.26
CA ARG A 149 16.89 -4.53 -2.63
C ARG A 149 15.46 -4.79 -2.15
N ARG A 150 14.84 -3.81 -1.47
CA ARG A 150 13.46 -3.95 -0.98
C ARG A 150 12.46 -4.01 -2.13
N LEU A 151 12.68 -3.24 -3.20
CA LEU A 151 11.81 -3.27 -4.37
C LEU A 151 11.85 -4.63 -5.08
N ARG A 152 13.04 -5.21 -5.25
CA ARG A 152 13.20 -6.58 -5.76
C ARG A 152 12.50 -7.62 -4.88
N LEU A 153 12.61 -7.49 -3.57
CA LEU A 153 11.91 -8.38 -2.64
C LEU A 153 10.39 -8.26 -2.76
N ALA A 154 9.85 -7.03 -2.80
CA ALA A 154 8.41 -6.81 -2.99
C ALA A 154 7.93 -7.46 -4.30
N HIS A 155 8.67 -7.26 -5.39
CA HIS A 155 8.37 -7.90 -6.67
C HIS A 155 8.43 -9.43 -6.59
N HIS A 156 9.46 -10.00 -5.95
CA HIS A 156 9.59 -11.45 -5.76
C HIS A 156 8.43 -12.04 -4.93
N MET A 157 7.90 -11.28 -3.97
CA MET A 157 6.73 -11.67 -3.17
C MET A 157 5.40 -11.47 -3.92
N GLY A 158 5.41 -11.06 -5.19
CA GLY A 158 4.19 -10.84 -5.99
C GLY A 158 3.47 -9.53 -5.70
N CYS A 159 4.13 -8.54 -5.07
CA CYS A 159 3.53 -7.23 -4.87
C CYS A 159 3.34 -6.52 -6.22
N THR A 160 2.11 -6.08 -6.50
CA THR A 160 1.76 -5.32 -7.71
C THR A 160 2.03 -3.84 -7.55
N THR A 161 2.04 -3.34 -6.31
CA THR A 161 2.36 -1.96 -5.97
C THR A 161 3.29 -1.89 -4.76
N ALA A 162 4.05 -0.80 -4.63
CA ALA A 162 4.90 -0.54 -3.47
C ALA A 162 5.05 0.98 -3.27
N ASP A 163 5.17 1.41 -2.02
CA ASP A 163 5.39 2.81 -1.68
C ASP A 163 6.62 3.00 -0.80
N GLY A 164 7.14 4.22 -0.78
CA GLY A 164 8.24 4.61 0.07
C GLY A 164 8.55 6.10 -0.04
N THR A 165 9.37 6.57 0.88
CA THR A 165 9.84 7.96 0.97
C THR A 165 11.10 8.23 0.14
N TYR A 166 11.58 7.29 -0.66
CA TYR A 166 12.84 7.42 -1.41
C TYR A 166 12.92 8.70 -2.27
N LEU A 167 11.80 9.08 -2.92
CA LEU A 167 11.73 10.30 -3.74
C LEU A 167 11.54 11.58 -2.92
N ALA A 168 11.18 11.49 -1.64
CA ALA A 168 11.11 12.68 -0.78
C ALA A 168 12.51 13.26 -0.49
N PHE A 169 13.56 12.47 -0.68
CA PHE A 169 14.95 12.87 -0.51
C PHE A 169 15.61 13.00 -1.88
N ALA A 170 16.14 14.19 -2.22
CA ALA A 170 16.84 14.46 -3.48
C ALA A 170 16.11 13.92 -4.74
N PRO A 171 14.87 14.37 -5.02
CA PRO A 171 14.01 13.81 -6.08
C PRO A 171 14.69 13.81 -7.46
N ASP A 172 15.41 14.87 -7.81
CA ASP A 172 16.09 14.99 -9.10
C ASP A 172 17.18 13.93 -9.31
N VAL A 173 17.81 13.48 -8.22
CA VAL A 173 18.83 12.42 -8.23
C VAL A 173 18.18 11.04 -8.15
N ASN A 174 17.14 10.90 -7.34
CA ASN A 174 16.55 9.60 -7.01
C ASN A 174 15.48 9.14 -8.00
N LEU A 175 14.81 10.05 -8.71
CA LEU A 175 13.80 9.70 -9.72
C LEU A 175 14.40 8.91 -10.88
N PRO A 176 15.51 9.32 -11.54
CA PRO A 176 16.13 8.52 -12.58
C PRO A 176 16.55 7.12 -12.09
N ARG A 177 17.01 7.00 -10.85
CA ARG A 177 17.40 5.72 -10.23
C ARG A 177 16.21 4.81 -10.02
N LEU A 178 15.11 5.33 -9.46
CA LEU A 178 13.88 4.56 -9.27
C LEU A 178 13.30 4.08 -10.61
N LEU A 179 13.30 4.94 -11.62
CA LEU A 179 12.87 4.58 -12.98
C LEU A 179 13.79 3.52 -13.63
N ALA A 180 15.08 3.50 -13.29
CA ALA A 180 15.95 2.40 -13.70
C ALA A 180 15.59 1.10 -12.98
N TRP A 181 15.37 1.12 -11.66
CA TRP A 181 15.03 -0.09 -10.90
C TRP A 181 13.69 -0.70 -11.34
N THR A 182 12.69 0.12 -11.63
CA THR A 182 11.39 -0.36 -12.13
C THR A 182 11.51 -0.99 -13.50
N ARG A 183 12.30 -0.40 -14.42
CA ARG A 183 12.62 -1.01 -15.72
C ARG A 183 13.32 -2.36 -15.58
N GLU A 184 14.27 -2.50 -14.65
CA GLU A 184 14.95 -3.79 -14.42
C GLU A 184 13.98 -4.93 -14.05
N LEU A 185 12.85 -4.62 -13.41
CA LEU A 185 11.84 -5.62 -13.03
C LEU A 185 10.93 -5.99 -14.19
N THR A 186 10.77 -5.10 -15.17
CA THR A 186 9.90 -5.32 -16.34
C THR A 186 10.67 -5.82 -17.56
N THR A 187 11.99 -5.63 -17.61
CA THR A 187 12.86 -6.21 -18.63
C THR A 187 13.16 -7.67 -18.29
N ALA A 188 12.59 -8.61 -19.04
CA ALA A 188 13.01 -10.00 -19.01
C ALA A 188 13.59 -10.43 -20.38
N PRO A 189 14.80 -10.98 -20.40
CA PRO A 189 15.03 -12.20 -21.16
C PRO A 189 15.57 -13.33 -20.26
N THR A 190 14.99 -14.50 -20.41
CA THR A 190 15.45 -15.79 -19.87
C THR A 190 16.55 -16.40 -20.72
N LEU A 191 17.37 -17.27 -20.11
CA LEU A 191 18.31 -18.15 -20.81
C LEU A 191 17.53 -19.22 -21.59
N PRO A 192 17.99 -19.68 -22.77
CA PRO A 192 17.64 -21.02 -23.21
C PRO A 192 18.27 -22.04 -22.25
N ILE A 193 17.55 -23.14 -22.04
CA ILE A 193 17.99 -24.29 -21.23
C ILE A 193 19.27 -24.89 -21.81
#